data_AF-A0A7Z9Y3R5-F1
#
_entry.id   AF-A0A7Z9Y3R5-F1
#
_cell.length_a   1.000
_cell.length_b   1.000
_cell.length_c   1.000
_cell.angle_alpha   90.00
_cell.angle_beta   90.00
_cell.angle_gamma   90.00
#
_symmetry.space_group_name_H-M   'P 1'
#
loop_
_entity.id
_entity.type
_entity.pdbx_description
1 polymer ?
#
loop_
_entity_poly.entity_id
_entity_poly.type
_entity_poly.pdbx_seq_one_letter_code
_entity_poly.pdbx_strand_id
1 'polypeptide(L)'
;MTQRLLAVFAHPDDESFGPGGTMARYAHEGVDVHIAIATDGVAGSVAPGFEGSQEELVAVRAQELVTAVNILGATLHTLNYRDSGYVNDPANDHPDAFINGDMAEQTGRVVQLLGGGEVGIGKLLEELMLVV
;
A
#
# COMPACT_ATOMS: atom_id res chain seq x y z
N MET A 1 1.38 -9.69 -24.52
CA MET A 1 1.62 -8.66 -23.50
C MET A 1 1.51 -9.34 -22.15
N THR A 2 2.40 -9.04 -21.20
CA THR A 2 2.30 -9.57 -19.83
C THR A 2 1.19 -8.80 -19.12
N GLN A 3 0.20 -9.51 -18.57
CA GLN A 3 -0.85 -8.87 -17.77
C GLN A 3 -0.22 -8.29 -16.50
N ARG A 4 -0.70 -7.13 -16.06
CA ARG A 4 -0.23 -6.47 -14.83
C ARG A 4 -1.38 -6.33 -13.85
N LEU A 5 -1.07 -6.46 -12.56
CA LEU A 5 -2.02 -6.22 -11.47
C LEU A 5 -1.36 -5.24 -10.51
N LEU A 6 -1.97 -4.09 -10.27
CA LEU A 6 -1.58 -3.17 -9.19
C LEU A 6 -2.66 -3.22 -8.11
N ALA A 7 -2.29 -3.70 -6.92
CA ALA A 7 -3.09 -3.60 -5.72
C ALA A 7 -2.59 -2.43 -4.87
N VAL A 8 -3.50 -1.59 -4.39
CA VAL A 8 -3.16 -0.39 -3.61
C VAL A 8 -3.86 -0.48 -2.28
N PHE A 9 -3.10 -0.49 -1.20
CA PHE A 9 -3.60 -0.63 0.16
C PHE A 9 -3.15 0.53 1.04
N ALA A 10 -3.89 0.75 2.12
CA ALA A 10 -3.61 1.84 3.04
C ALA A 10 -2.42 1.50 3.95
N HIS A 11 -2.38 0.30 4.53
CA HIS A 11 -1.43 -0.06 5.59
C HIS A 11 -0.67 -1.37 5.30
N PRO A 12 0.51 -1.57 5.93
CA PRO A 12 1.24 -2.84 5.88
C PRO A 12 0.51 -3.96 6.64
N ASP A 13 -0.20 -4.84 5.95
CA ASP A 13 -0.99 -6.01 6.45
C ASP A 13 -2.25 -6.20 5.59
N ASP A 14 -2.83 -5.11 5.10
CA ASP A 14 -4.00 -5.08 4.23
C ASP A 14 -3.81 -5.98 2.98
N GLU A 15 -2.59 -6.07 2.46
CA GLU A 15 -2.28 -6.91 1.29
C GLU A 15 -2.42 -8.42 1.61
N SER A 16 -2.20 -8.78 2.87
CA SER A 16 -2.29 -10.13 3.36
C SER A 16 -3.73 -10.51 3.74
N PHE A 17 -4.55 -9.53 4.14
CA PHE A 17 -5.91 -9.73 4.63
C PHE A 17 -6.97 -9.83 3.53
N GLY A 18 -7.11 -11.02 2.96
CA GLY A 18 -8.18 -11.31 1.99
C GLY A 18 -7.67 -11.44 0.55
N PRO A 19 -7.08 -10.38 -0.06
CA PRO A 19 -6.65 -10.45 -1.45
C PRO A 19 -5.31 -11.18 -1.62
N GLY A 20 -4.57 -11.46 -0.55
CA GLY A 20 -3.27 -12.14 -0.60
C GLY A 20 -3.32 -13.45 -1.40
N GLY A 21 -4.33 -14.30 -1.18
CA GLY A 21 -4.50 -15.54 -1.94
C GLY A 21 -4.73 -15.30 -3.44
N THR A 22 -5.49 -14.26 -3.78
CA THR A 22 -5.75 -13.85 -5.17
C THR A 22 -4.48 -13.33 -5.83
N MET A 23 -3.73 -12.46 -5.16
CA MET A 23 -2.47 -11.91 -5.67
C MET A 23 -1.42 -13.00 -5.87
N ALA A 24 -1.25 -13.89 -4.89
CA ALA A 24 -0.33 -15.02 -5.00
C ALA A 24 -0.68 -15.95 -6.17
N ARG A 25 -1.97 -16.19 -6.40
CA ARG A 25 -2.44 -16.96 -7.55
C ARG A 25 -2.06 -16.29 -8.87
N TYR A 26 -2.33 -15.00 -9.02
CA TYR A 26 -1.99 -14.28 -10.25
C TYR A 26 -0.49 -14.24 -10.49
N ALA A 27 0.32 -14.03 -9.44
CA ALA A 27 1.77 -14.11 -9.53
C ALA A 27 2.23 -15.50 -10.01
N HIS A 28 1.64 -16.58 -9.47
CA HIS A 28 1.93 -17.96 -9.89
C HIS A 28 1.52 -18.22 -11.35
N GLU A 29 0.44 -17.61 -11.82
CA GLU A 29 -0.02 -17.67 -13.22
C GLU A 29 0.81 -16.77 -14.17
N GLY A 30 1.82 -16.07 -13.67
CA GLY A 30 2.76 -15.26 -14.46
C GLY A 30 2.32 -13.82 -14.73
N VAL A 31 1.34 -13.30 -13.97
CA VAL A 31 0.99 -11.87 -13.97
C VAL A 31 2.06 -11.07 -13.24
N ASP A 32 2.39 -9.89 -13.77
CA ASP A 32 3.29 -8.92 -13.13
C ASP A 32 2.53 -8.21 -12.00
N VAL A 33 2.60 -8.76 -10.79
CA VAL A 33 1.86 -8.27 -9.62
C VAL A 33 2.68 -7.22 -8.87
N HIS A 34 2.06 -6.07 -8.64
CA HIS A 34 2.59 -4.96 -7.88
C HIS A 34 1.68 -4.66 -6.68
N ILE A 35 2.28 -4.42 -5.52
CA ILE A 35 1.58 -4.02 -4.29
C ILE A 35 2.09 -2.65 -3.90
N ALA A 36 1.20 -1.68 -3.79
CA ALA A 36 1.50 -0.34 -3.30
C ALA A 36 0.89 -0.14 -1.91
N ILE A 37 1.74 0.18 -0.92
CA ILE A 37 1.30 0.53 0.43
C ILE A 37 1.42 2.04 0.62
N ALA A 38 0.31 2.69 0.96
CA ALA A 38 0.26 4.14 1.09
C ALA A 38 1.03 4.61 2.33
N THR A 39 0.79 3.98 3.48
CA THR A 39 1.22 4.48 4.78
C THR A 39 2.20 3.57 5.52
N ASP A 40 2.87 4.10 6.53
CA ASP A 40 3.78 3.38 7.44
C ASP A 40 3.07 2.52 8.50
N GLY A 41 1.76 2.68 8.67
CA GLY A 41 0.98 1.97 9.67
C GLY A 41 1.27 2.40 11.11
N VAL A 42 1.86 3.58 11.33
CA VAL A 42 2.27 4.07 12.66
C VAL A 42 1.10 4.38 13.59
N ALA A 43 -0.15 4.45 13.12
CA ALA A 43 -1.32 4.61 13.98
C ALA A 43 -1.97 3.25 14.32
N GLY A 44 -1.33 2.14 13.94
CA GLY A 44 -1.76 0.79 14.23
C GLY A 44 -1.73 0.45 15.73
N SER A 45 -2.53 -0.55 16.10
CA SER A 45 -2.57 -1.08 17.46
C SER A 45 -1.34 -1.95 17.76
N VAL A 46 -0.82 -1.85 18.97
CA VAL A 46 0.24 -2.71 19.49
C VAL A 46 -0.32 -3.69 20.52
N ALA A 47 0.39 -4.80 20.73
CA ALA A 47 0.05 -5.73 21.81
C ALA A 47 0.20 -5.05 23.19
N PRO A 48 -0.59 -5.45 24.20
CA PRO A 48 -0.42 -4.94 25.56
C PRO A 48 1.02 -5.10 26.06
N GLY A 49 1.57 -4.04 26.65
CA GLY A 49 2.97 -3.97 27.09
C GLY A 49 3.96 -3.38 26.07
N PHE A 50 3.49 -2.96 24.90
CA PHE A 50 4.28 -2.32 23.84
C PHE A 50 3.79 -0.90 23.49
N GLU A 51 2.97 -0.27 24.34
CA GLU A 51 2.29 1.00 24.06
C GLU A 51 3.24 2.19 23.80
N GLY A 52 4.52 2.08 24.16
CA GLY A 52 5.55 3.10 23.92
C GLY A 52 6.43 2.87 22.69
N SER A 53 6.20 1.79 21.93
CA SER A 53 7.13 1.33 20.88
C SER A 53 6.64 1.65 19.46
N GLN A 54 5.95 2.77 19.26
CA GLN A 54 5.32 3.09 17.96
C GLN A 54 6.34 3.21 16.81
N GLU A 55 7.54 3.73 17.09
CA GLU A 55 8.65 3.79 16.12
C GLU A 55 9.20 2.38 15.81
N GLU A 56 9.25 1.50 16.81
CA GLU A 56 9.63 0.10 16.62
C GLU A 56 8.56 -0.66 15.83
N LEU A 57 7.28 -0.33 16.02
CA LEU A 57 6.17 -0.91 15.27
C LEU A 57 6.33 -0.68 13.77
N VAL A 58 6.67 0.54 13.35
CA VAL A 58 6.89 0.85 11.92
C VAL A 58 8.02 0.00 11.34
N ALA A 59 9.12 -0.14 12.07
CA ALA A 59 10.25 -0.96 11.62
C ALA A 59 9.87 -2.45 11.51
N VAL A 60 9.12 -2.98 12.49
CA VAL A 60 8.62 -4.36 12.47
C VAL A 60 7.66 -4.57 11.29
N ARG A 61 6.66 -3.71 11.13
CA ARG A 61 5.68 -3.80 10.04
C ARG A 61 6.33 -3.69 8.66
N ALA A 62 7.33 -2.84 8.49
CA ALA A 62 8.08 -2.74 7.25
C ALA A 62 8.80 -4.06 6.91
N GLN A 63 9.39 -4.72 7.91
CA GLN A 63 10.04 -6.01 7.72
C GLN A 63 9.03 -7.13 7.41
N GLU A 64 7.90 -7.16 8.11
CA GLU A 64 6.80 -8.09 7.88
C GLU A 64 6.24 -7.95 6.47
N LEU A 65 5.96 -6.72 6.02
CA LEU A 65 5.47 -6.40 4.69
C LEU A 65 6.42 -6.89 3.60
N VAL A 66 7.72 -6.60 3.73
CA VAL A 66 8.73 -7.09 2.76
C VAL A 66 8.70 -8.62 2.69
N THR A 67 8.60 -9.30 3.83
CA THR A 67 8.49 -10.76 3.85
C THR A 67 7.19 -11.25 3.21
N ALA A 68 6.05 -10.65 3.54
CA ALA A 68 4.75 -11.00 2.99
C ALA A 68 4.71 -10.84 1.46
N VAL A 69 5.12 -9.68 0.93
CA VAL A 69 5.13 -9.42 -0.51
C VAL A 69 6.06 -10.39 -1.27
N ASN A 70 7.21 -10.73 -0.69
CA ASN A 70 8.11 -11.75 -1.25
C ASN A 70 7.43 -13.13 -1.32
N ILE A 71 6.69 -13.53 -0.28
CA ILE A 71 5.93 -14.79 -0.25
C ILE A 71 4.82 -14.77 -1.32
N LEU A 72 4.16 -13.63 -1.50
CA LEU A 72 3.11 -13.45 -2.52
C LEU A 72 3.65 -13.44 -3.95
N GLY A 73 4.97 -13.33 -4.15
CA GLY A 73 5.58 -13.29 -5.48
C GLY A 73 5.34 -11.98 -6.22
N ALA A 74 5.17 -10.87 -5.49
CA ALA A 74 4.85 -9.55 -6.04
C ALA A 74 6.00 -8.54 -5.85
N THR A 75 5.91 -7.41 -6.54
CA THR A 75 6.82 -6.26 -6.37
C THR A 75 6.21 -5.25 -5.41
N LEU A 76 6.95 -4.88 -4.36
CA LEU A 76 6.53 -3.88 -3.37
C LEU A 76 6.85 -2.45 -3.83
N HIS A 77 5.89 -1.54 -3.61
CA HIS A 77 6.05 -0.09 -3.69
C HIS A 77 5.56 0.55 -2.39
N THR A 78 6.38 1.36 -1.74
CA THR A 78 5.97 2.11 -0.54
C THR A 78 5.85 3.60 -0.87
N LEU A 79 4.70 4.20 -0.55
CA LEU A 79 4.49 5.64 -0.76
C LEU A 79 4.98 6.47 0.45
N ASN A 80 5.28 5.83 1.58
CA ASN A 80 5.92 6.46 2.74
C ASN A 80 5.13 7.66 3.31
N TYR A 81 3.80 7.62 3.25
CA TYR A 81 2.98 8.57 4.00
C TYR A 81 2.83 8.13 5.46
N ARG A 82 2.57 9.07 6.35
CA ARG A 82 2.24 8.73 7.73
C ARG A 82 0.80 8.23 7.80
N ASP A 83 0.58 7.12 8.50
CA ASP A 83 -0.76 6.65 8.83
C ASP A 83 -1.56 7.73 9.57
N SER A 84 -2.83 7.88 9.19
CA SER A 84 -3.73 8.88 9.78
C SER A 84 -4.50 8.32 10.97
N GLY A 85 -4.53 7.01 11.18
CA GLY A 85 -5.40 6.38 12.17
C GLY A 85 -6.87 6.40 11.74
N TYR A 86 -7.75 6.03 12.67
CA TYR A 86 -9.18 5.99 12.39
C TYR A 86 -9.79 7.40 12.29
N VAL A 87 -11.01 7.52 11.77
CA VAL A 87 -11.71 8.81 11.71
C VAL A 87 -11.95 9.37 13.11
N ASN A 88 -11.57 10.63 13.32
CA ASN A 88 -11.56 11.34 14.61
C ASN A 88 -10.50 10.83 15.63
N ASP A 89 -9.48 10.10 15.16
CA ASP A 89 -8.32 9.76 15.99
C ASP A 89 -7.38 10.97 16.13
N PRO A 90 -6.71 11.18 17.28
CA PRO A 90 -5.68 12.20 17.42
C PRO A 90 -4.59 12.16 16.34
N ALA A 91 -4.30 11.01 15.74
CA ALA A 91 -3.38 10.88 14.62
C ALA A 91 -3.84 11.64 13.37
N ASN A 92 -5.13 11.93 13.21
CA ASN A 92 -5.66 12.76 12.13
C ASN A 92 -5.12 14.19 12.19
N ASP A 93 -4.73 14.71 13.36
CA ASP A 93 -4.24 16.09 13.53
C ASP A 93 -2.74 16.24 13.20
N HIS A 94 -2.03 15.13 12.93
CA HIS A 94 -0.61 15.19 12.60
C HIS A 94 -0.41 15.84 11.22
N PRO A 95 0.48 16.85 11.07
CA PRO A 95 0.64 17.56 9.80
C PRO A 95 1.03 16.65 8.63
N ASP A 96 1.82 15.60 8.91
CA ASP A 96 2.25 14.63 7.90
C ASP A 96 1.28 13.44 7.70
N ALA A 97 0.14 13.40 8.40
CA ALA A 97 -0.86 12.34 8.22
C ALA A 97 -1.38 12.34 6.78
N PHE A 98 -1.53 11.15 6.18
CA PHE A 98 -2.03 10.99 4.82
C PHE A 98 -3.31 11.79 4.55
N ILE A 99 -4.25 11.83 5.49
CA ILE A 99 -5.52 12.56 5.35
C ILE A 99 -5.34 14.09 5.15
N ASN A 100 -4.21 14.64 5.57
CA ASN A 100 -3.88 16.07 5.48
C ASN A 100 -3.06 16.42 4.23
N GLY A 101 -2.66 15.43 3.43
CA GLY A 101 -1.84 15.64 2.23
C GLY A 101 -2.64 16.15 1.02
N ASP A 102 -1.93 16.58 -0.02
CA ASP A 102 -2.54 17.01 -1.28
C ASP A 102 -3.01 15.80 -2.11
N MET A 103 -4.32 15.76 -2.39
CA MET A 103 -4.94 14.64 -3.11
C MET A 103 -4.39 14.48 -4.54
N ALA A 104 -4.04 15.57 -5.22
CA ALA A 104 -3.53 15.50 -6.60
C ALA A 104 -2.11 14.91 -6.62
N GLU A 105 -1.26 15.29 -5.66
CA GLU A 105 0.06 14.70 -5.45
C GLU A 105 -0.06 13.19 -5.12
N GLN A 106 -0.88 12.85 -4.13
CA GLN A 106 -1.11 11.46 -3.70
C GLN A 106 -1.60 10.58 -4.84
N THR A 107 -2.60 11.05 -5.58
CA THR A 107 -3.11 10.36 -6.78
C THR A 107 -2.04 10.22 -7.84
N GLY A 108 -1.28 11.30 -8.09
CA GLY A 108 -0.20 11.31 -9.07
C GLY A 108 0.85 10.23 -8.81
N ARG A 109 1.21 9.99 -7.54
CA ARG A 109 2.17 8.94 -7.17
C ARG A 109 1.64 7.53 -7.45
N VAL A 110 0.36 7.26 -7.21
CA VAL A 110 -0.26 5.97 -7.58
C VAL A 110 -0.29 5.80 -9.10
N VAL A 111 -0.68 6.85 -9.84
CA VAL A 111 -0.73 6.82 -11.31
C VAL A 111 0.65 6.58 -11.93
N GLN A 112 1.72 7.10 -11.33
CA GLN A 112 3.09 6.85 -11.80
C GLN A 112 3.46 5.35 -11.79
N LEU A 113 2.93 4.58 -10.83
CA LEU A 113 3.16 3.12 -10.75
C LEU A 113 2.56 2.35 -11.93
N LEU A 114 1.58 2.94 -12.62
CA LEU A 114 0.95 2.36 -13.81
C LEU A 114 1.79 2.49 -15.08
N GLY A 115 2.97 3.13 -15.00
CA GLY A 115 3.94 3.19 -16.10
C GLY A 115 3.97 4.52 -16.86
N GLY A 116 3.84 5.64 -16.16
CA GLY A 116 3.81 6.97 -16.77
C GLY A 116 5.15 7.44 -17.38
N GLY A 117 5.42 7.03 -18.63
CA GLY A 117 5.88 7.98 -19.65
C GLY A 117 4.67 8.36 -20.49
N GLU A 118 4.33 9.65 -20.57
CA GLU A 118 3.23 10.25 -21.38
C GLU A 118 2.10 9.29 -21.85
N VAL A 119 1.36 8.66 -20.93
CA VAL A 119 0.12 7.96 -21.30
C VAL A 119 -1.05 8.83 -20.87
N GLY A 120 -1.76 9.37 -21.86
CA GLY A 120 -3.00 10.11 -21.64
C GLY A 120 -4.00 9.25 -20.86
N ILE A 121 -4.63 9.89 -19.87
CA ILE A 121 -5.61 9.33 -18.91
C ILE A 121 -6.67 8.41 -19.55
N GLY A 122 -6.98 8.59 -20.85
CA GLY A 122 -7.98 7.79 -21.58
C GLY A 122 -7.63 6.32 -21.86
N LYS A 123 -6.36 5.87 -21.74
CA LYS A 123 -5.98 4.46 -21.98
C LYS A 123 -5.82 3.61 -20.73
N LEU A 124 -5.83 4.20 -19.53
CA LEU A 124 -5.53 3.50 -18.28
C LEU A 124 -6.69 2.65 -17.73
N LEU A 125 -7.90 2.77 -18.30
CA LEU A 125 -9.11 2.17 -17.73
C LEU A 125 -9.45 0.77 -18.27
N GLU A 126 -8.77 0.25 -19.28
CA GLU A 126 -9.11 -1.05 -19.89
C GLU A 126 -8.40 -2.25 -19.27
N GLU A 127 -7.35 -2.07 -18.46
CA GLU A 127 -6.52 -3.17 -17.93
C GLU A 127 -6.34 -3.17 -16.41
N LEU A 128 -7.01 -2.26 -15.69
CA LEU A 128 -6.83 -2.10 -14.25
C LEU A 128 -7.90 -2.86 -13.45
N MET A 129 -7.51 -3.96 -12.81
CA MET A 129 -8.29 -4.55 -11.72
C MET A 129 -7.84 -3.91 -10.41
N LEU A 130 -8.51 -2.83 -10.00
CA LEU A 130 -8.34 -2.23 -8.68
C LEU A 130 -9.03 -3.13 -7.65
N VAL A 131 -8.24 -3.76 -6.79
CA VAL A 131 -8.75 -4.42 -5.58
C VAL A 131 -8.57 -3.40 -4.45
N VAL A 132 -9.69 -2.81 -4.01
CA VAL A 132 -9.79 -1.98 -2.80
C VAL A 132 -10.28 -2.86 -1.66
#